data_AF-A0A183GID2-F1
#
_entry.id   AF-A0A183GID2-F1
#
_cell.length_a   1.000
_cell.length_b   1.000
_cell.length_c   1.000
_cell.angle_alpha   90.00
_cell.angle_beta   90.00
_cell.angle_gamma   90.00
#
_symmetry.space_group_name_H-M   'P 1'
#
loop_
_entity.id
_entity.type
_entity.pdbx_description
1 polymer ?
#
loop_
_entity_poly.entity_id
_entity_poly.type
_entity_poly.pdbx_seq_one_letter_code
_entity_poly.pdbx_strand_id
1 'polypeptide(L)'
;MKKKEAAVISTVRLLPAVTPGDETWKKATVCQAAQSELGITKPGRRKADKQAWLWIDDVKAKVREKKSLYHVFLGDRTADNWQEYQKAKKAAKKAVAVAKATHYGDVYRKLESRDELESKEQSMKIKPILDYF
;
A
#
# COMPACT_ATOMS: atom_id res chain seq x y z
N MET A 1 -17.86 71.53 6.21
CA MET A 1 -16.47 70.99 6.23
C MET A 1 -16.55 69.52 5.82
N LYS A 2 -15.98 69.10 4.66
CA LYS A 2 -14.66 68.43 4.53
C LYS A 2 -14.47 67.31 5.58
N LYS A 3 -14.03 66.07 5.32
CA LYS A 3 -13.64 65.27 4.14
C LYS A 3 -13.20 63.92 4.77
N LYS A 4 -13.56 62.77 4.17
CA LYS A 4 -12.81 61.49 4.18
C LYS A 4 -12.69 60.78 5.56
N GLU A 5 -12.57 59.47 5.68
CA GLU A 5 -11.65 58.50 5.07
C GLU A 5 -12.38 57.14 5.00
N ALA A 6 -12.47 56.45 3.86
CA ALA A 6 -11.42 55.64 3.25
C ALA A 6 -10.74 54.66 4.24
N ALA A 7 -10.78 53.37 3.88
CA ALA A 7 -10.02 52.27 4.49
C ALA A 7 -10.66 51.53 5.69
N VAL A 8 -11.82 50.90 5.49
CA VAL A 8 -12.08 49.62 6.16
C VAL A 8 -11.70 48.53 5.18
N ILE A 9 -10.45 48.14 5.33
CA ILE A 9 -9.68 47.24 4.50
C ILE A 9 -10.36 45.86 4.51
N SER A 10 -10.94 45.53 3.36
CA SER A 10 -11.23 44.16 2.93
C SER A 10 -9.91 43.40 2.81
N THR A 11 -9.46 42.81 3.91
CA THR A 11 -8.42 41.77 3.89
C THR A 11 -8.91 40.57 4.68
N VAL A 12 -9.92 39.90 4.13
CA VAL A 12 -10.01 38.45 4.31
C VAL A 12 -8.74 37.89 3.68
N ARG A 13 -7.75 37.55 4.52
CA ARG A 13 -6.59 36.76 4.10
C ARG A 13 -7.12 35.37 3.74
N LEU A 14 -7.51 35.20 2.48
CA LEU A 14 -7.58 33.89 1.87
C LEU A 14 -6.14 33.34 1.90
N LEU A 15 -5.92 32.32 2.72
CA LEU A 15 -4.73 31.49 2.65
C LEU A 15 -4.55 31.04 1.19
N PRO A 16 -3.33 31.07 0.62
CA PRO A 16 -3.10 30.53 -0.70
C PRO A 16 -3.49 29.06 -0.67
N ALA A 17 -4.30 28.67 -1.65
CA ALA A 17 -4.60 27.28 -1.94
C ALA A 17 -3.29 26.48 -1.91
N VAL A 18 -3.26 25.44 -1.08
CA VAL A 18 -2.29 24.34 -1.22
C VAL A 18 -2.28 23.99 -2.70
N THR A 19 -1.14 24.19 -3.34
CA THR A 19 -0.91 23.97 -4.76
C THR A 19 -1.35 22.54 -5.10
N PRO A 20 -2.44 22.36 -5.89
CA PRO A 20 -2.84 21.03 -6.33
C PRO A 20 -1.77 20.39 -7.22
N GLY A 21 -0.89 21.21 -7.81
CA GLY A 21 0.17 20.80 -8.72
C GLY A 21 1.05 19.70 -8.13
N ASP A 22 1.76 19.96 -7.03
CA ASP A 22 2.78 19.03 -6.53
C ASP A 22 2.21 17.68 -6.06
N GLU A 23 1.03 17.68 -5.45
CA GLU A 23 0.33 16.44 -5.11
C GLU A 23 -0.18 15.69 -6.35
N THR A 24 -0.68 16.41 -7.35
CA THR A 24 -1.19 15.83 -8.59
C THR A 24 -0.05 15.25 -9.43
N TRP A 25 1.09 15.94 -9.50
CA TRP A 25 2.31 15.46 -10.14
C TRP A 25 2.84 14.22 -9.44
N LYS A 26 2.99 14.24 -8.10
CA LYS A 26 3.42 13.06 -7.33
C LYS A 26 2.51 11.85 -7.56
N LYS A 27 1.18 12.05 -7.60
CA LYS A 27 0.22 10.99 -7.94
C LYS A 27 0.39 10.49 -9.38
N ALA A 28 0.67 11.38 -10.33
CA ALA A 28 0.93 11.01 -11.72
C ALA A 28 2.22 10.18 -11.87
N THR A 29 3.30 10.53 -11.17
CA THR A 29 4.56 9.77 -11.21
C THR A 29 4.39 8.37 -10.61
N VAL A 30 3.69 8.26 -9.48
CA VAL A 30 3.37 6.95 -8.87
C VAL A 30 2.52 6.10 -9.80
N CYS A 31 1.53 6.70 -10.47
CA CYS A 31 0.72 6.00 -11.46
C CYS A 31 1.52 5.52 -12.67
N GLN A 32 2.46 6.33 -13.19
CA GLN A 32 3.33 5.93 -14.30
C GLN A 32 4.29 4.81 -13.90
N ALA A 33 4.92 4.91 -12.73
CA ALA A 33 5.78 3.85 -12.19
C ALA A 33 4.98 2.55 -11.99
N ALA A 34 3.79 2.63 -11.41
CA ALA A 34 2.91 1.48 -11.23
C ALA A 34 2.46 0.87 -12.57
N GLN A 35 2.18 1.68 -13.60
CA GLN A 35 1.83 1.18 -14.93
C GLN A 35 3.01 0.48 -15.62
N SER A 36 4.25 0.96 -15.42
CA SER A 36 5.45 0.32 -15.95
C SER A 36 5.74 -1.03 -15.28
N GLU A 37 5.61 -1.09 -13.95
CA GLU A 37 5.93 -2.29 -13.17
C GLU A 37 4.80 -3.34 -13.17
N LEU A 38 3.54 -2.90 -13.10
CA LEU A 38 2.37 -3.77 -12.95
C LEU A 38 1.55 -3.93 -14.24
N GLY A 39 1.89 -3.18 -15.28
CA GLY A 39 1.17 -3.13 -16.55
C GLY A 39 -0.14 -2.34 -16.49
N ILE A 40 -0.73 -2.10 -17.66
CA ILE A 40 -2.01 -1.40 -17.83
C ILE A 40 -3.15 -2.43 -17.91
N THR A 41 -4.09 -2.39 -16.96
CA THR A 41 -5.28 -3.25 -17.02
C THR A 41 -6.29 -2.71 -18.02
N LYS A 42 -6.65 -3.52 -19.04
CA LYS A 42 -7.68 -3.13 -20.01
C LYS A 42 -9.06 -3.03 -19.34
N PRO A 43 -9.83 -1.95 -19.57
CA PRO A 43 -11.21 -1.86 -19.12
C PRO A 43 -12.04 -3.01 -19.72
N GLY A 44 -12.95 -3.61 -18.96
CA GLY A 44 -13.86 -4.67 -19.42
C GLY A 44 -13.35 -6.12 -19.33
N ARG A 45 -12.13 -6.37 -18.84
CA ARG A 45 -11.66 -7.74 -18.55
C ARG A 45 -12.27 -8.27 -17.24
N ARG A 46 -12.68 -9.55 -17.21
CA ARG A 46 -12.98 -10.25 -15.94
C ARG A 46 -11.80 -10.05 -15.00
N LYS A 47 -12.07 -9.73 -13.72
CA LYS A 47 -11.01 -9.67 -12.70
C LYS A 47 -10.26 -11.00 -12.78
N ALA A 48 -8.99 -10.96 -13.20
CA ALA A 48 -8.11 -12.11 -13.02
C ALA A 48 -8.24 -12.53 -11.54
N ASP A 49 -8.28 -13.82 -11.25
CA ASP A 49 -8.25 -14.27 -9.87
C ASP A 49 -6.87 -13.93 -9.32
N LYS A 50 -6.72 -12.68 -8.85
CA LYS A 50 -5.43 -12.07 -8.46
C LYS A 50 -4.75 -12.87 -7.35
N GLN A 51 -5.50 -13.77 -6.71
CA GLN A 51 -5.06 -14.55 -5.57
C GLN A 51 -4.83 -16.03 -5.89
N ALA A 52 -5.00 -16.49 -7.14
CA ALA A 52 -4.69 -17.87 -7.53
C ALA A 52 -3.25 -18.26 -7.15
N TRP A 53 -2.32 -17.32 -7.20
CA TRP A 53 -0.91 -17.48 -6.85
C TRP A 53 -0.61 -17.50 -5.34
N LEU A 54 -1.50 -16.95 -4.49
CA LEU A 54 -1.35 -17.06 -3.03
C LEU A 54 -1.67 -18.46 -2.50
N TRP A 55 -2.22 -19.34 -3.34
CA TRP A 55 -2.51 -20.73 -3.02
C TRP A 55 -1.28 -21.63 -3.19
N ILE A 56 -0.17 -21.27 -2.54
CA ILE A 56 0.99 -22.13 -2.37
C ILE A 56 0.56 -23.40 -1.61
N ASP A 57 1.23 -24.52 -1.83
CA ASP A 57 0.86 -25.81 -1.23
C ASP A 57 0.76 -25.76 0.30
N ASP A 58 1.62 -24.99 0.97
CA ASP A 58 1.53 -24.76 2.41
C ASP A 58 0.22 -24.05 2.83
N VAL A 59 -0.16 -22.99 2.10
CA VAL A 59 -1.44 -22.29 2.34
C VAL A 59 -2.62 -23.22 2.11
N LYS A 60 -2.60 -24.01 1.03
CA LYS A 60 -3.64 -25.03 0.75
C LYS A 60 -3.70 -26.06 1.88
N ALA A 61 -2.57 -26.57 2.32
CA ALA A 61 -2.49 -27.56 3.40
C ALA A 61 -3.08 -27.02 4.70
N LYS A 62 -2.68 -25.81 5.13
CA LYS A 62 -3.20 -25.18 6.35
C LYS A 62 -4.69 -24.85 6.27
N VAL A 63 -5.19 -24.46 5.09
CA VAL A 63 -6.64 -24.24 4.90
C VAL A 63 -7.43 -25.54 4.95
N ARG A 64 -6.89 -26.64 4.38
CA ARG A 64 -7.51 -27.98 4.45
C ARG A 64 -7.56 -28.50 5.89
N GLU A 65 -6.45 -28.40 6.62
CA GLU A 65 -6.33 -28.79 8.03
C GLU A 65 -7.31 -28.00 8.92
N LYS A 66 -7.39 -26.67 8.72
CA LYS A 66 -8.42 -25.85 9.38
C LYS A 66 -9.83 -26.36 9.08
N LYS A 67 -10.12 -26.72 7.82
CA LYS A 67 -11.45 -27.17 7.39
C LYS A 67 -11.79 -28.54 7.99
N SER A 68 -10.86 -29.48 8.03
CA SER A 68 -11.09 -30.80 8.65
C SER A 68 -11.39 -30.66 10.14
N LEU A 69 -10.62 -29.84 10.88
CA LEU A 69 -10.86 -29.60 12.31
C LEU A 69 -12.17 -28.88 12.58
N TYR A 70 -12.61 -28.01 11.67
CA TYR A 70 -13.94 -27.41 11.78
C TYR A 70 -15.05 -28.46 11.65
N HIS A 71 -14.90 -29.44 10.74
CA HIS A 71 -15.85 -30.53 10.61
C HIS A 71 -15.86 -31.45 11.85
N VAL A 72 -14.70 -31.75 12.42
CA VAL A 72 -14.60 -32.50 13.69
C VAL A 72 -15.31 -31.74 14.81
N PHE A 73 -15.05 -30.45 14.97
CA PHE A 73 -15.74 -29.60 15.95
C PHE A 73 -17.26 -29.55 15.75
N LEU A 74 -17.74 -29.57 14.50
CA LEU A 74 -19.18 -29.60 14.23
C LEU A 74 -19.83 -30.94 14.61
N GLY A 75 -19.10 -32.05 14.48
CA GLY A 75 -19.56 -33.38 14.90
C GLY A 75 -19.50 -33.57 16.41
N ASP A 76 -18.45 -33.08 17.05
CA ASP A 76 -18.22 -33.18 18.49
C ASP A 76 -17.79 -31.82 19.06
N ARG A 77 -18.73 -31.14 19.75
CA ARG A 77 -18.57 -29.75 20.23
C ARG A 77 -17.80 -29.66 21.55
N THR A 78 -16.71 -30.39 21.68
CA THR A 78 -15.83 -30.35 22.84
C THR A 78 -14.94 -29.09 22.84
N ALA A 79 -14.48 -28.72 24.04
CA ALA A 79 -13.57 -27.59 24.22
C ALA A 79 -12.22 -27.83 23.53
N ASP A 80 -11.74 -29.08 23.54
CA ASP A 80 -10.49 -29.48 22.89
C ASP A 80 -10.58 -29.32 21.36
N ASN A 81 -11.66 -29.80 20.74
CA ASN A 81 -11.89 -29.64 19.31
C ASN A 81 -12.00 -28.16 18.91
N TRP A 82 -12.62 -27.34 19.75
CA TRP A 82 -12.66 -25.90 19.55
C TRP A 82 -11.27 -25.27 19.59
N GLN A 83 -10.44 -25.66 20.56
CA GLN A 83 -9.08 -25.14 20.72
C GLN A 83 -8.20 -25.55 19.53
N GLU A 84 -8.28 -26.80 19.07
CA GLU A 84 -7.56 -27.29 17.90
C GLU A 84 -7.95 -26.55 16.61
N TYR A 85 -9.26 -26.35 16.38
CA TYR A 85 -9.72 -25.53 15.26
C TYR A 85 -9.17 -24.09 15.33
N GLN A 86 -9.14 -23.47 16.51
CA GLN A 86 -8.59 -22.12 16.67
C GLN A 86 -7.08 -22.06 16.36
N LYS A 87 -6.30 -23.06 16.79
CA LYS A 87 -4.88 -23.18 16.44
C LYS A 87 -4.70 -23.26 14.93
N ALA A 88 -5.43 -24.17 14.26
CA ALA A 88 -5.34 -24.32 12.81
C ALA A 88 -5.83 -23.09 12.04
N LYS A 89 -6.87 -22.40 12.52
CA LYS A 89 -7.35 -21.13 11.96
C LYS A 89 -6.28 -20.04 12.04
N LYS A 90 -5.56 -19.93 13.16
CA LYS A 90 -4.43 -18.99 13.31
C LYS A 90 -3.28 -19.37 12.39
N ALA A 91 -2.93 -20.66 12.29
CA ALA A 91 -1.89 -21.15 11.40
C ALA A 91 -2.18 -20.83 9.93
N ALA A 92 -3.41 -21.07 9.46
CA ALA A 92 -3.82 -20.73 8.10
C ALA A 92 -3.71 -19.23 7.81
N LYS A 93 -4.12 -18.37 8.76
CA LYS A 93 -3.95 -16.91 8.63
C LYS A 93 -2.48 -16.52 8.53
N LYS A 94 -1.62 -17.13 9.36
CA LYS A 94 -0.17 -16.88 9.35
C LYS A 94 0.46 -17.32 8.02
N ALA A 95 0.11 -18.50 7.50
CA ALA A 95 0.61 -18.99 6.21
C ALA A 95 0.24 -18.03 5.07
N VAL A 96 -1.01 -17.54 5.03
CA VAL A 96 -1.42 -16.52 4.04
C VAL A 96 -0.63 -15.22 4.18
N ALA A 97 -0.38 -14.76 5.40
CA ALA A 97 0.42 -13.56 5.65
C ALA A 97 1.87 -13.74 5.19
N VAL A 98 2.49 -14.90 5.47
CA VAL A 98 3.84 -15.25 5.03
C VAL A 98 3.92 -15.33 3.51
N ALA A 99 2.97 -16.00 2.86
CA ALA A 99 2.91 -16.09 1.40
C ALA A 99 2.82 -14.70 0.75
N LYS A 100 1.95 -13.83 1.29
CA LYS A 100 1.83 -12.42 0.85
C LYS A 100 3.13 -11.64 1.05
N ALA A 101 3.74 -11.75 2.22
CA ALA A 101 4.98 -11.05 2.55
C ALA A 101 6.15 -11.54 1.69
N THR A 102 6.22 -12.84 1.39
CA THR A 102 7.25 -13.40 0.51
C THR A 102 7.08 -12.87 -0.91
N HIS A 103 5.84 -12.84 -1.42
CA HIS A 103 5.57 -12.38 -2.77
C HIS A 103 5.79 -10.87 -2.97
N TYR A 104 5.31 -10.04 -2.03
CA TYR A 104 5.42 -8.59 -2.14
C TYR A 104 6.67 -8.01 -1.47
N GLY A 105 7.41 -8.80 -0.69
CA GLY A 105 8.57 -8.32 0.05
C GLY A 105 9.71 -7.84 -0.85
N ASP A 106 9.90 -8.49 -2.01
CA ASP A 106 10.90 -8.05 -2.99
C ASP A 106 10.46 -6.79 -3.74
N VAL A 107 9.17 -6.69 -4.10
CA VAL A 107 8.61 -5.50 -4.75
C VAL A 107 8.73 -4.28 -3.83
N TYR A 108 8.41 -4.43 -2.54
CA TYR A 108 8.52 -3.34 -1.58
C TYR A 108 9.96 -2.90 -1.36
N ARG A 109 10.90 -3.86 -1.24
CA ARG A 109 12.33 -3.58 -1.11
C ARG A 109 12.90 -2.81 -2.30
N LYS A 110 12.48 -3.15 -3.52
CA LYS A 110 12.91 -2.47 -4.75
C LYS A 110 12.37 -1.03 -4.81
N LEU A 111 11.12 -0.81 -4.42
CA LEU A 111 10.54 0.53 -4.32
C LEU A 111 11.31 1.40 -3.30
N GLU A 112 11.63 0.84 -2.13
CA GLU A 112 12.36 1.53 -1.08
C GLU A 112 13.79 1.92 -1.53
N SER A 113 14.49 1.02 -2.23
CA SER A 113 15.82 1.32 -2.78
C SER A 113 15.82 2.38 -3.90
N ARG A 114 14.73 2.48 -4.67
CA ARG A 114 14.61 3.47 -5.74
C ARG A 114 14.41 4.88 -5.18
N ASP A 115 13.59 5.04 -4.14
CA ASP A 115 13.42 6.32 -3.43
C ASP A 115 14.74 6.82 -2.82
N GLU A 116 15.56 5.91 -2.27
CA GLU A 116 16.88 6.25 -1.74
C GLU A 116 17.88 6.68 -2.84
N LEU A 117 17.83 6.05 -4.00
CA LEU A 117 18.68 6.40 -5.15
C LEU A 117 18.27 7.74 -5.76
N GLU A 118 16.96 7.98 -5.91
CA GLU A 118 16.44 9.28 -6.38
C GLU A 118 16.83 10.41 -5.41
N SER A 119 16.80 10.16 -4.09
CA SER A 119 17.25 11.10 -3.06
C SER A 119 18.76 11.38 -3.10
N LYS A 120 19.57 10.34 -3.33
CA LYS A 120 21.05 10.47 -3.47
C LYS A 120 21.42 11.21 -4.75
N GLU A 121 20.71 10.96 -5.84
CA GLU A 121 20.93 11.59 -7.13
C GLU A 121 20.54 13.08 -7.10
N GLN A 122 19.44 13.44 -6.43
CA GLN A 122 19.11 14.85 -6.16
C GLN A 122 20.14 15.54 -5.26
N SER A 123 20.63 14.86 -4.21
CA SER A 123 21.70 15.39 -3.36
C SER A 123 23.00 15.64 -4.14
N MET A 124 23.39 14.71 -5.03
CA MET A 124 24.56 14.87 -5.91
C MET A 124 24.42 16.00 -6.92
N LYS A 125 23.20 16.33 -7.38
CA LYS A 125 22.94 17.45 -8.28
C LYS A 125 22.94 18.82 -7.56
N ILE A 126 22.64 18.84 -6.27
CA ILE A 126 22.59 20.08 -5.46
C ILE A 126 23.96 20.45 -4.87
N LYS A 127 24.79 19.47 -4.52
CA LYS A 127 26.15 19.70 -3.94
C LYS A 127 27.06 20.65 -4.75
N PRO A 128 27.19 20.53 -6.09
CA PRO A 128 28.06 21.41 -6.87
C PRO A 128 27.57 22.87 -6.94
N ILE A 129 26.30 23.13 -6.64
CA ILE A 129 25.70 24.48 -6.66
C ILE A 129 25.98 25.21 -5.34
N LEU A 130 26.10 24.47 -4.22
CA LEU A 130 26.37 25.03 -2.90
C LEU A 130 27.86 25.35 -2.67
N ASP A 131 28.78 24.69 -3.37
CA ASP A 131 30.21 24.97 -3.31
C ASP A 131 30.63 26.28 -4.04
N TYR A 132 29.67 26.97 -4.65
CA TYR A 132 29.84 28.27 -5.32
C TYR A 132 29.32 29.48 -4.51
N PHE A 133 28.86 29.27 -3.26
CA PHE A 133 28.51 30.31 -2.29
C PHE A 133 29.38 30.20 -1.03
#